data_AF-A0A2H9MZB2-F1
#
_entry.id   AF-A0A2H9MZB2-F1
#
_cell.length_a   1.000
_cell.length_b   1.000
_cell.length_c   1.000
_cell.angle_alpha   90.00
_cell.angle_beta   90.00
_cell.angle_gamma   90.00
#
_symmetry.space_group_name_H-M   'P 1'
#
loop_
_entity.id
_entity.type
_entity.pdbx_description
1 polymer ?
#
loop_
_entity_poly.entity_id
_entity_poly.type
_entity_poly.pdbx_seq_one_letter_code
_entity_poly.pdbx_strand_id
1 'polypeptide(L)'
;MKKLVGLLLILLVLPTIAFAITWPSRNILEDIRDVRAGNPIWPYDNIRNIFFFVFIPFWGVFIITYGLLSRLRIFPQKRINLLLALIFGMSLLYYGGLTYIVSVLYTISGFFSVIAFFVIFIIGVFLFGRRKEAGWKRQVEDAAGIEKDLTRARKDLKAREDELRIVREDLTDTRSSSRIKQLKQREQDLLADIRNLRSDIVQMKMKGESIRTSLIVNDDDV
;
A
#
# COMPACT_ATOMS: atom_id res chain seq x y z
N MET A 1 -4.66 -23.81 5.43
CA MET A 1 -5.57 -22.73 4.97
C MET A 1 -6.97 -22.79 5.60
N LYS A 2 -7.76 -23.86 5.46
CA LYS A 2 -9.16 -23.90 5.98
C LYS A 2 -9.31 -23.61 7.48
N LYS A 3 -8.41 -24.11 8.34
CA LYS A 3 -8.40 -23.82 9.79
C LYS A 3 -8.11 -22.36 10.12
N LEU A 4 -7.28 -21.70 9.30
CA LEU A 4 -6.89 -20.30 9.49
C LEU A 4 -8.03 -19.34 9.11
N VAL A 5 -8.74 -19.66 8.02
CA VAL A 5 -9.94 -18.92 7.59
C VAL A 5 -11.07 -19.04 8.62
N GLY A 6 -11.28 -20.23 9.20
CA GLY A 6 -12.27 -20.42 10.27
C GLY A 6 -11.96 -19.63 11.53
N LEU A 7 -10.68 -19.60 11.96
CA LEU A 7 -10.25 -18.82 13.13
C LEU A 7 -10.41 -17.31 12.91
N LEU A 8 -10.12 -16.83 11.69
CA LEU A 8 -10.24 -15.42 11.31
C LEU A 8 -11.71 -14.97 11.27
N LEU A 9 -12.62 -15.82 10.78
CA LEU A 9 -14.06 -15.58 10.83
C LEU A 9 -14.59 -15.50 12.26
N ILE A 10 -14.15 -16.42 13.13
CA ILE A 10 -14.54 -16.43 14.56
C ILE A 10 -14.04 -15.16 15.27
N LEU A 11 -12.79 -14.75 15.02
CA LEU A 11 -12.19 -13.52 15.56
C LEU A 11 -12.84 -12.23 15.01
N LEU A 12 -13.45 -12.26 13.83
CA LEU A 12 -14.14 -11.11 13.24
C LEU A 12 -15.59 -10.98 13.72
N VAL A 13 -16.26 -12.12 13.91
CA VAL A 13 -17.69 -12.20 14.25
C VAL A 13 -17.91 -12.09 15.76
N LEU A 14 -17.03 -12.66 16.59
CA LEU A 14 -17.20 -12.59 18.05
C LEU A 14 -17.15 -11.17 18.63
N PRO A 15 -16.24 -10.27 18.21
CA PRO A 15 -16.20 -8.91 18.75
C PRO A 15 -17.39 -8.07 18.30
N THR A 16 -17.90 -8.29 17.08
CA THR A 16 -19.09 -7.57 16.57
C THR A 16 -20.36 -8.02 17.28
N ILE A 17 -20.49 -9.32 17.57
CA ILE A 17 -21.56 -9.85 18.42
C ILE A 17 -21.41 -9.36 19.87
N ALA A 18 -20.19 -9.39 20.43
CA ALA A 18 -19.94 -8.91 21.79
C ALA A 18 -20.25 -7.41 21.94
N PHE A 19 -19.86 -6.57 20.97
CA PHE A 19 -20.19 -5.15 20.96
C PHE A 19 -21.70 -4.89 20.79
N ALA A 20 -22.39 -5.69 19.98
CA ALA A 20 -23.84 -5.62 19.85
C ALA A 20 -24.56 -6.02 21.15
N ILE A 21 -24.00 -6.95 21.92
CA ILE A 21 -24.52 -7.37 23.24
C ILE A 21 -24.23 -6.32 24.32
N THR A 22 -23.16 -5.51 24.20
CA THR A 22 -22.82 -4.46 25.19
C THR A 22 -23.55 -3.13 25.01
N TRP A 23 -24.48 -3.01 24.05
CA TRP A 23 -25.50 -1.95 24.13
C TRP A 23 -26.16 -2.07 25.50
N PRO A 24 -26.54 -0.97 26.20
CA PRO A 24 -27.03 -1.07 27.57
C PRO A 24 -28.36 -1.84 27.59
N SER A 25 -28.27 -3.17 27.62
CA SER A 25 -29.24 -4.02 28.25
C SER A 25 -29.04 -3.76 29.73
N ARG A 26 -29.50 -2.60 30.20
CA ARG A 26 -29.99 -2.58 31.58
C ARG A 26 -30.93 -3.76 31.65
N ASN A 27 -30.60 -4.71 32.52
CA ASN A 27 -31.46 -5.86 32.71
C ASN A 27 -32.86 -5.28 32.92
N ILE A 28 -33.87 -5.74 32.17
CA ILE A 28 -35.24 -5.22 32.32
C ILE A 28 -35.65 -5.27 33.81
N LEU A 29 -35.08 -6.22 34.56
CA LEU A 29 -35.20 -6.35 36.01
C LEU A 29 -34.57 -5.19 36.83
N GLU A 30 -33.45 -4.63 36.40
CA GLU A 30 -32.82 -3.44 37.00
C GLU A 30 -33.64 -2.18 36.70
N ASP A 31 -34.14 -2.00 35.47
CA ASP A 31 -35.04 -0.88 35.15
C ASP A 31 -36.34 -0.97 35.95
N ILE A 32 -36.93 -2.17 36.11
CA ILE A 32 -38.12 -2.37 36.96
C ILE A 32 -37.80 -2.05 38.43
N ARG A 33 -36.60 -2.40 38.91
CA ARG A 33 -36.16 -2.12 40.28
C ARG A 33 -35.99 -0.62 40.50
N ASP A 34 -35.40 0.09 39.55
CA ASP A 34 -35.19 1.54 39.61
C ASP A 34 -36.49 2.34 39.51
N VAL A 35 -37.43 1.91 38.65
CA VAL A 35 -38.80 2.47 38.62
C VAL A 35 -39.49 2.31 39.95
N ARG A 36 -39.40 1.11 40.55
CA ARG A 36 -40.02 0.83 41.84
C ARG A 36 -39.38 1.64 42.97
N ALA A 37 -38.10 1.99 42.84
CA ALA A 37 -37.39 2.85 43.78
C ALA A 37 -37.68 4.35 43.60
N GLY A 38 -38.49 4.73 42.60
CA GLY A 38 -38.82 6.13 42.32
C GLY A 38 -37.69 6.89 41.62
N ASN A 39 -36.65 6.20 41.17
CA ASN A 39 -35.57 6.83 40.41
C ASN A 39 -36.04 7.06 38.97
N PRO A 40 -35.90 8.29 38.42
CA PRO A 40 -36.22 8.54 37.02
C PRO A 40 -35.29 7.69 36.14
N ILE A 41 -35.89 6.83 35.31
CA ILE A 41 -35.16 5.85 34.47
C ILE A 41 -34.39 6.53 33.33
N TRP A 42 -34.69 7.78 33.00
CA TRP A 42 -34.20 8.41 31.78
C TRP A 42 -32.68 8.65 31.89
N PRO A 43 -31.82 7.91 31.14
CA PRO A 43 -30.35 8.07 31.21
C PRO A 43 -29.87 9.30 30.42
N TYR A 44 -30.75 10.28 30.22
CA TYR A 44 -30.58 11.40 29.30
C TYR A 44 -30.49 12.73 30.05
N ASP A 45 -29.76 12.73 31.16
CA ASP A 45 -29.60 13.91 32.02
C ASP A 45 -28.88 15.05 31.30
N ASN A 46 -28.11 14.71 30.25
CA ASN A 46 -27.35 15.65 29.45
C ASN A 46 -28.00 15.85 28.08
N ILE A 47 -28.16 17.11 27.67
CA ILE A 47 -28.62 17.51 26.33
C ILE A 47 -27.79 16.88 25.21
N ARG A 48 -26.50 16.63 25.49
CA ARG A 48 -25.60 15.88 24.60
C ARG A 48 -26.13 14.47 24.32
N ASN A 49 -26.57 13.74 25.35
CA ASN A 49 -27.09 12.38 25.17
C ASN A 49 -28.39 12.41 24.36
N ILE A 50 -29.29 13.35 24.63
CA ILE A 50 -30.52 13.52 23.81
C ILE A 50 -30.16 13.76 22.34
N PHE A 51 -29.19 14.64 22.07
CA PHE A 51 -28.76 14.92 20.71
C PHE A 51 -28.19 13.68 20.00
N PHE A 52 -27.28 12.95 20.65
CA PHE A 52 -26.63 11.79 20.04
C PHE A 52 -27.54 10.56 19.92
N PHE A 53 -28.41 10.30 20.91
CA PHE A 53 -29.24 9.09 20.95
C PHE A 53 -30.63 9.27 20.34
N VAL A 54 -31.11 10.51 20.16
CA VAL A 54 -32.44 10.77 19.60
C VAL A 54 -32.34 11.44 18.23
N PHE A 55 -31.63 12.58 18.13
CA PHE A 55 -31.61 13.35 16.88
C PHE A 55 -30.83 12.69 15.76
N ILE A 56 -29.58 12.25 16.03
CA ILE A 56 -28.75 11.61 15.00
C ILE A 56 -29.45 10.39 14.38
N PRO A 57 -29.95 9.42 15.17
CA PRO A 57 -30.51 8.22 14.57
C PRO A 57 -31.90 8.51 13.94
N PHE A 58 -32.68 9.47 14.47
CA PHE A 58 -33.89 9.98 13.79
C PHE A 58 -33.58 10.49 12.38
N TRP A 59 -32.59 11.37 12.24
CA TRP A 59 -32.18 11.91 10.94
C TRP A 59 -31.68 10.80 10.00
N GLY A 60 -30.96 9.81 10.52
CA GLY A 60 -30.52 8.65 9.76
C GLY A 60 -31.68 7.89 9.13
N VAL A 61 -32.67 7.49 9.94
CA VAL A 61 -33.86 6.77 9.43
C VAL A 61 -34.70 7.64 8.51
N PHE A 62 -34.88 8.92 8.84
CA PHE A 62 -35.62 9.86 8.01
C PHE A 62 -35.02 9.96 6.60
N ILE A 63 -33.69 10.16 6.49
CA ILE A 63 -32.98 10.27 5.22
C ILE A 63 -33.07 8.96 4.42
N ILE A 64 -32.83 7.82 5.07
CA ILE A 64 -32.88 6.50 4.41
C ILE A 64 -34.29 6.22 3.90
N THR A 65 -35.31 6.40 4.73
CA THR A 65 -36.72 6.16 4.38
C THR A 65 -37.16 7.10 3.27
N TYR A 66 -36.81 8.39 3.36
CA TYR A 66 -37.10 9.37 2.32
C TYR A 66 -36.44 9.02 0.99
N GLY A 67 -35.16 8.63 1.02
CA GLY A 67 -34.42 8.21 -0.16
C GLY A 67 -35.03 6.97 -0.81
N LEU A 68 -35.42 5.98 -0.01
CA LEU A 68 -36.06 4.75 -0.46
C LEU A 68 -37.44 5.04 -1.09
N LEU A 69 -38.31 5.78 -0.40
CA LEU A 69 -39.63 6.18 -0.92
C LEU A 69 -39.51 6.97 -2.22
N SER A 70 -38.53 7.87 -2.31
CA SER A 70 -38.27 8.69 -3.50
C SER A 70 -37.74 7.86 -4.68
N ARG A 71 -36.93 6.82 -4.43
CA ARG A 71 -36.42 5.91 -5.46
C ARG A 71 -37.48 4.94 -5.96
N LEU A 72 -38.29 4.38 -5.06
CA LEU A 72 -39.37 3.46 -5.41
C LEU A 72 -40.57 4.15 -6.09
N ARG A 73 -40.65 5.50 -6.02
CA ARG A 73 -41.73 6.30 -6.60
C ARG A 73 -43.13 5.82 -6.21
N ILE A 74 -43.28 5.27 -4.99
CA ILE A 74 -44.57 4.79 -4.47
C ILE A 74 -45.61 5.93 -4.49
N PHE A 75 -45.18 7.14 -4.13
CA PHE A 75 -45.97 8.36 -4.35
C PHE A 75 -45.22 9.29 -5.32
N PRO A 76 -45.90 9.77 -6.39
CA PRO A 76 -45.30 10.70 -7.35
C PRO A 76 -44.91 12.05 -6.73
N GLN A 77 -45.56 12.42 -5.63
CA GLN A 77 -45.44 13.72 -5.01
C GLN A 77 -44.34 13.73 -3.94
N LYS A 78 -43.28 14.52 -4.15
CA LYS A 78 -42.14 14.62 -3.22
C LYS A 78 -42.53 14.98 -1.78
N ARG A 79 -43.59 15.79 -1.61
CA ARG A 79 -44.08 16.24 -0.30
C ARG A 79 -44.69 15.09 0.51
N ILE A 80 -45.39 14.17 -0.16
CA ILE A 80 -46.00 13.00 0.50
C ILE A 80 -44.89 12.06 1.01
N ASN A 81 -43.87 11.80 0.19
CA ASN A 81 -42.72 10.98 0.61
C ASN A 81 -41.98 11.58 1.81
N LEU A 82 -41.85 12.91 1.86
CA LEU A 82 -41.22 13.62 2.97
C LEU A 82 -42.05 13.49 4.26
N LEU A 83 -43.37 13.69 4.18
CA LEU A 83 -44.28 13.54 5.32
C LEU A 83 -44.29 12.09 5.85
N LEU A 84 -44.37 11.10 4.95
CA LEU A 84 -44.31 9.68 5.31
C LEU A 84 -43.00 9.32 6.00
N ALA A 85 -41.86 9.76 5.44
CA ALA A 85 -40.56 9.52 6.08
C ALA A 85 -40.46 10.16 7.47
N LEU A 86 -41.05 11.34 7.66
CA LEU A 86 -41.09 12.03 8.96
C LEU A 86 -41.95 11.26 9.97
N ILE A 87 -43.16 10.86 9.57
CA ILE A 87 -44.08 10.08 10.40
C ILE A 87 -43.43 8.75 10.79
N PHE A 88 -42.78 8.08 9.83
CA PHE A 88 -42.10 6.82 10.07
C PHE A 88 -40.91 6.98 11.03
N GLY A 89 -40.10 8.01 10.84
CA GLY A 89 -39.00 8.34 11.75
C GLY A 89 -39.47 8.67 13.17
N MET A 90 -40.55 9.44 13.31
CA MET A 90 -41.15 9.76 14.61
C MET A 90 -41.76 8.52 15.28
N SER A 91 -42.42 7.65 14.53
CA SER A 91 -43.01 6.40 15.05
C SER A 91 -41.93 5.46 15.60
N LEU A 92 -40.81 5.33 14.89
CA LEU A 92 -39.70 4.48 15.31
C LEU A 92 -38.96 5.00 16.56
N LEU A 93 -38.97 6.32 16.79
CA LEU A 93 -38.39 6.95 17.97
C LEU A 93 -39.13 6.52 19.25
N TYR A 94 -40.46 6.43 19.20
CA TYR A 94 -41.28 6.05 20.36
C TYR A 94 -41.02 4.61 20.85
N TYR A 95 -40.84 3.67 19.91
CA TYR A 95 -40.68 2.25 20.25
C TYR A 95 -39.25 1.85 20.64
N GLY A 96 -38.28 2.75 20.53
CA GLY A 96 -36.86 2.39 20.68
C GLY A 96 -36.33 1.42 19.60
N GLY A 97 -37.18 0.95 18.67
CA GLY A 97 -36.76 0.11 17.54
C GLY A 97 -35.74 0.81 16.65
N LEU A 98 -35.75 2.15 16.63
CA LEU A 98 -34.81 2.95 15.85
C LEU A 98 -33.36 2.75 16.30
N THR A 99 -33.09 2.80 17.60
CA THR A 99 -31.73 2.64 18.14
C THR A 99 -31.24 1.20 17.92
N TYR A 100 -32.13 0.21 17.98
CA TYR A 100 -31.82 -1.17 17.63
C TYR A 100 -31.46 -1.34 16.15
N ILE A 101 -32.27 -0.82 15.22
CA ILE A 101 -31.99 -0.92 13.78
C ILE A 101 -30.68 -0.21 13.43
N VAL A 102 -30.47 1.00 13.99
CA VAL A 102 -29.26 1.79 13.74
C VAL A 102 -28.02 1.10 14.31
N SER A 103 -28.08 0.54 15.52
CA SER A 103 -26.96 -0.22 16.09
C SER A 103 -26.62 -1.45 15.24
N VAL A 104 -27.62 -2.23 14.81
CA VAL A 104 -27.41 -3.37 13.90
C VAL A 104 -26.77 -2.92 12.58
N LEU A 105 -27.25 -1.84 11.98
CA LEU A 105 -26.65 -1.25 10.77
C LEU A 105 -25.20 -0.82 10.97
N TYR A 106 -24.89 -0.17 12.10
CA TYR A 106 -23.51 0.22 12.44
C TYR A 106 -22.62 -1.00 12.65
N THR A 107 -23.10 -2.05 13.31
CA THR A 107 -22.36 -3.31 13.49
C THR A 107 -22.08 -3.97 12.15
N ILE A 108 -23.07 -4.05 11.27
CA ILE A 108 -22.92 -4.59 9.91
C ILE A 108 -21.93 -3.74 9.10
N SER A 109 -22.07 -2.41 9.14
CA SER A 109 -21.17 -1.48 8.44
C SER A 109 -19.73 -1.60 8.94
N GLY A 110 -19.53 -1.67 10.25
CA GLY A 110 -18.23 -1.90 10.86
C GLY A 110 -17.61 -3.22 10.40
N PHE A 111 -18.40 -4.30 10.37
CA PHE A 111 -17.96 -5.59 9.86
C PHE A 111 -17.52 -5.52 8.40
N PHE A 112 -18.30 -4.89 7.52
CA PHE A 112 -17.92 -4.70 6.12
C PHE A 112 -16.67 -3.81 5.96
N SER A 113 -16.50 -2.81 6.82
CA SER A 113 -15.30 -1.97 6.83
C SER A 113 -14.03 -2.78 7.13
N VAL A 114 -14.08 -3.69 8.12
CA VAL A 114 -12.93 -4.57 8.41
C VAL A 114 -12.64 -5.53 7.25
N ILE A 115 -13.68 -6.10 6.63
CA ILE A 115 -13.50 -6.95 5.43
C ILE A 115 -12.85 -6.16 4.30
N ALA A 116 -13.36 -4.96 4.00
CA ALA A 116 -12.82 -4.10 2.95
C ALA A 116 -11.35 -3.74 3.22
N PHE A 117 -11.02 -3.39 4.46
CA PHE A 117 -9.65 -3.15 4.89
C PHE A 117 -8.77 -4.39 4.65
N PHE A 118 -9.23 -5.58 5.02
CA PHE A 118 -8.46 -6.82 4.84
C PHE A 118 -8.22 -7.15 3.36
N VAL A 119 -9.22 -6.93 2.50
CA VAL A 119 -9.09 -7.12 1.05
C VAL A 119 -8.06 -6.14 0.48
N ILE A 120 -8.16 -4.85 0.81
CA ILE A 120 -7.20 -3.83 0.37
C ILE A 120 -5.79 -4.16 0.88
N PHE A 121 -5.67 -4.61 2.13
CA PHE A 121 -4.41 -4.99 2.73
C PHE A 121 -3.76 -6.17 1.99
N ILE A 122 -4.51 -7.25 1.73
CA ILE A 122 -4.00 -8.41 0.97
C ILE A 122 -3.56 -7.99 -0.44
N ILE A 123 -4.37 -7.19 -1.14
CA ILE A 123 -4.02 -6.69 -2.47
C ILE A 123 -2.76 -5.82 -2.40
N GLY A 124 -2.65 -4.96 -1.39
CA GLY A 124 -1.49 -4.10 -1.15
C GLY A 124 -0.21 -4.89 -0.93
N VAL A 125 -0.24 -5.87 -0.02
CA VAL A 125 0.90 -6.76 0.24
C VAL A 125 1.29 -7.56 -1.00
N PHE A 126 0.30 -8.09 -1.72
CA PHE A 126 0.54 -8.87 -2.95
C PHE A 126 1.18 -8.01 -4.06
N LEU A 127 0.67 -6.80 -4.29
CA LEU A 127 1.23 -5.88 -5.27
C LEU A 127 2.63 -5.40 -4.87
N PHE A 128 2.86 -5.17 -3.58
CA PHE A 128 4.17 -4.77 -3.06
C PHE A 128 5.21 -5.88 -3.27
N GLY A 129 4.88 -7.13 -2.96
CA GLY A 129 5.75 -8.28 -3.20
C GLY A 129 6.16 -8.42 -4.67
N ARG A 130 5.18 -8.33 -5.59
CA ARG A 130 5.47 -8.41 -7.05
C ARG A 130 6.38 -7.28 -7.55
N ARG A 131 6.25 -6.07 -7.00
CA ARG A 131 7.13 -4.94 -7.38
C ARG A 131 8.55 -5.15 -6.89
N LYS A 132 8.73 -5.67 -5.66
CA LYS A 132 10.05 -5.93 -5.08
C LYS A 132 10.81 -7.01 -5.88
N GLU A 133 10.15 -8.11 -6.23
CA GLU A 133 10.77 -9.15 -7.06
C GLU A 133 11.22 -8.64 -8.44
N ALA A 134 10.40 -7.81 -9.10
CA ALA A 134 10.74 -7.25 -10.40
C ALA A 134 11.90 -6.25 -10.33
N GLY A 135 11.96 -5.44 -9.27
CA GLY A 135 13.07 -4.52 -9.02
C GLY A 135 14.38 -5.25 -8.76
N TRP A 136 14.35 -6.30 -7.94
CA TRP A 136 15.53 -7.08 -7.59
C TRP A 136 16.10 -7.85 -8.79
N LYS A 137 15.25 -8.48 -9.61
CA LYS A 137 15.69 -9.16 -10.85
C LYS A 137 16.42 -8.23 -11.81
N ARG A 138 15.91 -7.01 -12.02
CA ARG A 138 16.55 -6.03 -12.90
C ARG A 138 17.92 -5.59 -12.38
N GLN A 139 18.04 -5.34 -11.07
CA GLN A 139 19.33 -4.95 -10.47
C GLN A 139 20.38 -6.06 -10.56
N VAL A 140 19.97 -7.33 -10.41
CA VAL A 140 20.86 -8.48 -10.57
C VAL A 140 21.29 -8.66 -12.03
N GLU A 141 20.37 -8.49 -12.99
CA GLU A 141 20.70 -8.54 -14.42
C GLU A 141 21.66 -7.41 -14.83
N ASP A 142 21.44 -6.18 -14.34
CA ASP A 142 22.32 -5.04 -14.59
C ASP A 142 23.72 -5.25 -14.00
N ALA A 143 23.82 -5.80 -12.78
CA ALA A 143 25.09 -6.12 -12.14
C ALA A 143 25.87 -7.18 -12.93
N ALA A 144 25.17 -8.23 -13.38
CA ALA A 144 25.77 -9.29 -14.21
C ALA A 144 26.20 -8.78 -15.60
N GLY A 145 25.46 -7.82 -16.17
CA GLY A 145 25.83 -7.14 -17.41
C GLY A 145 27.12 -6.34 -17.27
N ILE A 146 27.22 -5.52 -16.23
CA ILE A 146 28.42 -4.70 -15.96
C ILE A 146 29.65 -5.58 -15.75
N GLU A 147 29.55 -6.70 -15.04
CA GLU A 147 30.69 -7.59 -14.82
C GLU A 147 31.23 -8.19 -16.14
N LYS A 148 30.33 -8.56 -17.07
CA LYS A 148 30.71 -9.03 -18.40
C LYS A 148 31.41 -7.95 -19.22
N ASP A 149 30.87 -6.73 -19.20
CA ASP A 149 31.45 -5.60 -19.93
C ASP A 149 32.82 -5.21 -19.36
N LEU A 150 32.98 -5.21 -18.04
CA LEU A 150 34.24 -4.95 -17.35
C LEU A 150 35.30 -6.01 -17.70
N THR A 151 34.88 -7.28 -17.81
CA THR A 151 35.75 -8.38 -18.24
C THR A 151 36.21 -8.22 -19.69
N ARG A 152 35.32 -7.77 -20.59
CA ARG A 152 35.66 -7.48 -21.99
C ARG A 152 36.62 -6.29 -22.08
N ALA A 153 36.30 -5.17 -21.44
CA ALA A 153 37.13 -3.97 -21.44
C ALA A 153 38.55 -4.24 -20.90
N ARG A 154 38.70 -5.10 -19.87
CA ARG A 154 40.02 -5.53 -19.37
C ARG A 154 40.81 -6.35 -20.38
N LYS A 155 40.15 -7.23 -21.14
CA LYS A 155 40.80 -8.01 -22.20
C LYS A 155 41.29 -7.08 -23.31
N ASP A 156 40.45 -6.13 -23.72
CA ASP A 156 40.79 -5.17 -24.77
C ASP A 156 41.94 -4.24 -24.33
N LEU A 157 41.91 -3.77 -23.08
CA LEU A 157 43.00 -3.01 -22.49
C LEU A 157 44.33 -3.78 -22.56
N LYS A 158 44.32 -5.05 -22.14
CA LYS A 158 45.52 -5.89 -22.19
C LYS A 158 46.04 -6.08 -23.61
N ALA A 159 45.14 -6.33 -24.57
CA ALA A 159 45.51 -6.47 -25.98
C ALA A 159 46.16 -5.18 -26.54
N ARG A 160 45.65 -4.00 -26.16
CA ARG A 160 46.22 -2.71 -26.56
C ARG A 160 47.56 -2.42 -25.88
N GLU A 161 47.73 -2.80 -24.63
CA GLU A 161 49.02 -2.69 -23.91
C GLU A 161 50.09 -3.61 -24.54
N ASP A 162 49.71 -4.83 -24.94
CA ASP A 162 50.60 -5.73 -25.68
C ASP A 162 50.96 -5.17 -27.08
N GLU A 163 49.99 -4.58 -27.80
CA GLU A 163 50.24 -3.91 -29.09
C GLU A 163 51.18 -2.71 -28.94
N LEU A 164 51.00 -1.90 -27.89
CA LEU A 164 51.90 -0.77 -27.59
C LEU A 164 53.32 -1.25 -27.31
N ARG A 165 53.50 -2.38 -26.62
CA ARG A 165 54.82 -2.98 -26.39
C ARG A 165 55.51 -3.32 -27.70
N ILE A 166 54.79 -3.98 -28.62
CA ILE A 166 55.30 -4.35 -29.95
C ILE A 166 55.68 -3.10 -30.75
N VAL A 167 54.83 -2.07 -30.78
CA VAL A 167 55.12 -0.82 -31.50
C VAL A 167 56.37 -0.11 -30.96
N ARG A 168 56.61 -0.16 -29.64
CA ARG A 168 57.82 0.40 -29.02
C ARG A 168 59.08 -0.38 -29.37
N GLU A 169 58.98 -1.70 -29.45
CA GLU A 169 60.07 -2.59 -29.88
C GLU A 169 60.42 -2.32 -31.37
N ASP A 170 59.40 -2.19 -32.22
CA ASP A 170 59.58 -1.82 -33.63
C ASP A 170 60.21 -0.42 -33.79
N LEU A 171 59.92 0.52 -32.90
CA LEU A 171 60.52 1.85 -32.88
C LEU A 171 62.02 1.82 -32.57
N THR A 172 62.47 0.90 -31.70
CA THR A 172 63.89 0.76 -31.36
C THR A 172 64.70 0.14 -32.51
N ASP A 173 64.10 -0.75 -33.30
CA ASP A 173 64.79 -1.47 -34.37
C ASP A 173 64.74 -0.76 -35.73
N THR A 174 63.82 0.19 -35.91
CA THR A 174 63.62 0.87 -37.20
C THR A 174 64.62 1.99 -37.45
N ARG A 175 65.38 1.92 -38.56
CA ARG A 175 66.31 2.98 -38.99
C ARG A 175 65.70 4.00 -39.98
N SER A 176 64.51 3.74 -40.52
CA SER A 176 63.86 4.60 -41.52
C SER A 176 63.05 5.73 -40.88
N SER A 177 63.37 6.98 -41.23
CA SER A 177 62.70 8.20 -40.71
C SER A 177 61.19 8.24 -41.00
N SER A 178 60.74 7.80 -42.18
CA SER A 178 59.30 7.81 -42.50
C SER A 178 58.52 6.79 -41.68
N ARG A 179 59.11 5.61 -41.44
CA ARG A 179 58.52 4.53 -40.65
C ARG A 179 58.49 4.87 -39.15
N ILE A 180 59.53 5.55 -38.64
CA ILE A 180 59.53 6.11 -37.27
C ILE A 180 58.36 7.09 -37.08
N LYS A 181 58.09 7.96 -38.05
CA LYS A 181 56.97 8.91 -37.96
C LYS A 181 55.63 8.19 -37.88
N GLN A 182 55.41 7.15 -38.69
CA GLN A 182 54.19 6.34 -38.65
C GLN A 182 54.03 5.58 -37.34
N LEU A 183 55.11 4.95 -36.84
CA LEU A 183 55.08 4.22 -35.58
C LEU A 183 54.84 5.15 -34.38
N LYS A 184 55.42 6.37 -34.37
CA LYS A 184 55.14 7.38 -33.35
C LYS A 184 53.67 7.83 -33.36
N GLN A 185 53.08 8.00 -34.55
CA GLN A 185 51.66 8.31 -34.66
C GLN A 185 50.82 7.18 -34.04
N ARG A 186 51.12 5.93 -34.42
CA ARG A 186 50.42 4.75 -33.88
C ARG A 186 50.62 4.59 -32.36
N GLU A 187 51.80 4.90 -31.83
CA GLU A 187 52.05 4.92 -30.39
C GLU A 187 51.17 5.95 -29.68
N GLN A 188 51.05 7.16 -30.23
CA GLN A 188 50.18 8.20 -29.68
C GLN A 188 48.70 7.79 -29.71
N ASP A 189 48.25 7.21 -30.82
CA ASP A 189 46.87 6.73 -30.97
C ASP A 189 46.57 5.61 -29.95
N LEU A 190 47.47 4.63 -29.80
CA LEU A 190 47.34 3.55 -28.80
C LEU A 190 47.34 4.08 -27.35
N LEU A 191 48.17 5.08 -27.05
CA LEU A 191 48.17 5.72 -25.72
C LEU A 191 46.87 6.45 -25.43
N ALA A 192 46.25 7.09 -26.43
CA ALA A 192 44.94 7.71 -26.30
C ALA A 192 43.86 6.64 -26.04
N ASP A 193 43.87 5.54 -26.81
CA ASP A 193 42.94 4.42 -26.63
C ASP A 193 43.05 3.77 -25.26
N ILE A 194 44.27 3.49 -24.79
CA ILE A 194 44.53 2.92 -23.45
C ILE A 194 44.00 3.86 -22.37
N ARG A 195 44.20 5.18 -22.51
CA ARG A 195 43.69 6.17 -21.55
C ARG A 195 42.16 6.15 -21.50
N ASN A 196 41.51 6.11 -22.67
CA ASN A 196 40.05 6.05 -22.76
C ASN A 196 39.50 4.76 -22.14
N LEU A 197 40.06 3.60 -22.50
CA LEU A 197 39.68 2.31 -21.93
C LEU A 197 39.87 2.25 -20.41
N ARG A 198 40.95 2.84 -19.87
CA ARG A 198 41.16 2.92 -18.42
C ARG A 198 40.09 3.79 -17.75
N SER A 199 39.73 4.92 -18.35
CA SER A 199 38.63 5.77 -17.86
C SER A 199 37.31 5.00 -17.84
N ASP A 200 36.99 4.28 -18.93
CA ASP A 200 35.76 3.50 -19.04
C ASP A 200 35.70 2.38 -18.01
N ILE A 201 36.80 1.66 -17.80
CA ILE A 201 36.89 0.62 -16.75
C ILE A 201 36.66 1.21 -15.37
N VAL A 202 37.20 2.40 -15.07
CA VAL A 202 37.00 3.07 -13.77
C VAL A 202 35.52 3.48 -13.61
N GLN A 203 34.89 4.03 -14.64
CA GLN A 203 33.47 4.37 -14.61
C GLN A 203 32.58 3.13 -14.44
N MET A 204 32.84 2.06 -15.19
CA MET A 204 32.11 0.79 -15.06
C MET A 204 32.31 0.17 -13.68
N LYS A 205 33.50 0.26 -13.10
CA LYS A 205 33.77 -0.21 -11.74
C LYS A 205 32.97 0.60 -10.70
N MET A 206 32.96 1.93 -10.78
CA MET A 206 32.16 2.77 -9.89
C MET A 206 30.66 2.49 -10.03
N LYS A 207 30.18 2.28 -11.26
CA LYS A 207 28.78 1.88 -11.51
C LYS A 207 28.45 0.49 -10.95
N GLY A 208 29.37 -0.47 -11.07
CA GLY A 208 29.19 -1.80 -10.47
C GLY A 208 29.19 -1.76 -8.94
N GLU A 209 30.07 -0.96 -8.34
CA GLU A 209 30.14 -0.79 -6.88
C GLU A 209 28.90 -0.09 -6.32
N SER A 210 28.35 0.92 -7.01
CA SER A 210 27.12 1.58 -6.57
C SER A 210 25.92 0.64 -6.60
N ILE A 211 25.79 -0.19 -7.65
CA ILE A 211 24.74 -1.21 -7.74
C ILE A 211 24.93 -2.26 -6.64
N ARG A 212 26.15 -2.75 -6.43
CA ARG A 212 26.44 -3.72 -5.36
C ARG A 212 26.10 -3.16 -3.98
N THR A 213 26.43 -1.90 -3.72
CA THR A 213 26.10 -1.23 -2.45
C THR A 213 24.59 -1.10 -2.29
N SER A 214 23.87 -0.76 -3.37
CA SER A 214 22.40 -0.69 -3.34
C SER A 214 21.72 -2.05 -3.14
N LEU A 215 22.39 -3.16 -3.51
CA LEU A 215 21.92 -4.51 -3.27
C LEU A 215 22.12 -4.94 -1.81
N ILE A 216 23.27 -4.60 -1.21
CA ILE A 216 23.59 -4.94 0.19
C ILE A 216 22.70 -4.17 1.16
N VAL A 217 22.52 -2.85 0.96
CA VAL A 217 21.67 -2.02 1.83
C VAL A 217 20.21 -2.48 1.82
N ASN A 218 19.73 -3.05 0.71
CA ASN A 218 18.36 -3.58 0.64
C ASN A 218 18.16 -4.95 1.33
N ASP A 219 19.23 -5.67 1.67
CA ASP A 219 19.19 -6.96 2.38
C ASP A 219 19.14 -6.77 3.91
N ASP A 220 19.68 -5.66 4.42
CA ASP A 220 19.70 -5.33 5.86
C ASP A 220 18.35 -4.72 6.36
N ASP A 221 17.49 -4.27 5.44
CA ASP A 221 16.19 -3.63 5.72
C ASP A 221 14.97 -4.61 5.66
N VAL A 222 15.21 -5.93 5.69
CA VAL A 222 14.17 -6.99 5.64
C VAL A 222 14.21 -7.85 6.89
#